data_AF-B0DS81-F1
#
_entry.id   AF-B0DS81-F1
#
_cell.length_a   1.000
_cell.length_b   1.000
_cell.length_c   1.000
_cell.angle_alpha   90.00
_cell.angle_beta   90.00
_cell.angle_gamma   90.00
#
_symmetry.space_group_name_H-M   'P 1'
#
loop_
_entity.id
_entity.type
_entity.pdbx_description
1 polymer ?
#
loop_
_entity_poly.entity_id
_entity_poly.type
_entity_poly.pdbx_seq_one_letter_code
_entity_poly.pdbx_strand_id
1 'polypeptide(L)'
;MAGGNLALQENLKLTNTHVEELNHRLSHMSTGTASDCITISLTATPPSAPPLLSEHVTAPNEQPVQPHPATSAAQISTSAATPSSAPTCTIILGDGTELTFTEADVGSPPLTSFADDVAGLNRMWDDTTPNWGGTLVLEIKGHPIPIVYWKDSKWFNWKVVVHRYCQGTHTQFWDEFSHNGEQLCFTKIVQRLSELRKDEDQATAECARAEYAANFPSFFSYKKNGVSHIKTKPSDIGKTYRLLKGISGVEADGED
;
A
#
# COMPACT_ATOMS: atom_id res chain seq x y z
N MET A 1 -23.24 24.85 16.84
CA MET A 1 -21.79 24.60 16.65
C MET A 1 -21.63 23.69 15.44
N ALA A 2 -21.26 24.25 14.27
CA ALA A 2 -21.22 23.52 12.98
C ALA A 2 -20.02 23.95 12.10
N GLY A 3 -18.94 24.45 12.70
CA GLY A 3 -17.80 25.05 11.97
C GLY A 3 -16.57 24.16 11.78
N GLY A 4 -16.52 22.96 12.38
CA GLY A 4 -15.30 22.13 12.39
C GLY A 4 -15.10 21.24 11.16
N ASN A 5 -16.13 21.00 10.35
CA ASN A 5 -16.06 20.04 9.23
C ASN A 5 -15.45 20.67 7.96
N LEU A 6 -15.60 22.00 7.77
CA LEU A 6 -15.17 22.68 6.55
C LEU A 6 -13.64 22.70 6.40
N ALA A 7 -12.90 22.96 7.49
CA ALA A 7 -11.44 23.04 7.46
C ALA A 7 -10.77 21.69 7.18
N LEU A 8 -11.37 20.59 7.66
CA LEU A 8 -10.92 19.23 7.35
C LEU A 8 -11.16 18.88 5.88
N GLN A 9 -12.31 19.28 5.33
CA GLN A 9 -12.63 19.05 3.92
C GLN A 9 -11.72 19.86 2.98
N GLU A 10 -11.37 21.10 3.33
CA GLU A 10 -10.45 21.93 2.55
C GLU A 10 -9.01 21.41 2.60
N ASN A 11 -8.54 20.96 3.77
CA ASN A 11 -7.22 20.32 3.89
C ASN A 11 -7.14 19.02 3.08
N LEU A 12 -8.19 18.19 3.11
CA LEU A 12 -8.24 16.96 2.30
C LEU A 12 -8.24 17.25 0.80
N LYS A 13 -8.90 18.33 0.39
CA LYS A 13 -8.93 18.77 -1.02
C LYS A 13 -7.56 19.29 -1.47
N LEU A 14 -6.85 20.00 -0.60
CA LEU A 14 -5.52 20.54 -0.89
C LEU A 14 -4.46 19.44 -0.99
N THR A 15 -4.49 18.45 -0.09
CA THR A 15 -3.59 17.29 -0.16
C THR A 15 -3.84 16.46 -1.42
N ASN A 16 -5.10 16.19 -1.76
CA ASN A 16 -5.43 15.49 -3.01
C ASN A 16 -4.95 16.25 -4.26
N THR A 17 -5.04 17.58 -4.27
CA THR A 17 -4.55 18.40 -5.40
C THR A 17 -3.03 18.32 -5.55
N HIS A 18 -2.29 18.36 -4.44
CA HIS A 18 -0.82 18.22 -4.44
C HIS A 18 -0.39 16.82 -4.89
N VAL A 19 -1.14 15.79 -4.48
CA VAL A 19 -0.91 14.39 -4.85
C VAL A 19 -1.15 14.16 -6.35
N GLU A 20 -2.17 14.78 -6.93
CA GLU A 20 -2.44 14.76 -8.38
C GLU A 20 -1.35 15.51 -9.18
N GLU A 21 -0.88 16.66 -8.70
CA GLU A 21 0.25 17.40 -9.29
C GLU A 21 1.53 16.55 -9.33
N LEU A 22 1.86 15.87 -8.23
CA LEU A 22 3.02 14.96 -8.17
C LEU A 22 2.85 13.75 -9.08
N ASN A 23 1.65 13.18 -9.19
CA ASN A 23 1.34 12.07 -10.11
C ASN A 23 1.43 12.50 -11.58
N HIS A 24 0.95 13.70 -11.92
CA HIS A 24 1.09 14.26 -13.25
C HIS A 24 2.58 14.43 -13.57
N ARG A 25 3.38 14.95 -12.63
CA ARG A 25 4.84 15.04 -12.77
C ARG A 25 5.51 13.68 -12.93
N LEU A 26 5.10 12.65 -12.18
CA LEU A 26 5.63 11.29 -12.30
C LEU A 26 5.26 10.64 -13.65
N SER A 27 4.06 10.90 -14.16
CA SER A 27 3.57 10.40 -15.45
C SER A 27 4.33 11.03 -16.62
N HIS A 28 4.68 12.32 -16.54
CA HIS A 28 5.52 12.99 -17.54
C HIS A 28 6.99 12.55 -17.49
N MET A 29 7.48 12.07 -16.34
CA MET A 29 8.79 11.42 -16.27
C MET A 29 8.81 10.03 -16.94
N SER A 30 7.64 9.40 -17.12
CA SER A 30 7.53 8.07 -17.74
C SER A 30 7.31 8.11 -19.26
N THR A 31 6.97 9.26 -19.86
CA THR A 31 6.64 9.38 -21.30
C THR A 31 7.73 10.07 -22.13
N GLY A 32 8.81 10.52 -21.50
CA GLY A 32 9.84 11.36 -22.13
C GLY A 32 11.22 10.73 -22.14
N THR A 33 11.38 9.56 -22.75
CA THR A 33 12.58 8.99 -23.40
C THR A 33 12.38 7.48 -23.53
N ALA A 34 12.90 6.87 -24.59
CA ALA A 34 13.01 5.42 -24.66
C ALA A 34 13.77 4.96 -23.40
N SER A 35 13.02 4.43 -22.43
CA SER A 35 13.60 3.86 -21.22
C SER A 35 14.20 2.53 -21.65
N ASP A 36 15.49 2.56 -21.95
CA ASP A 36 16.33 1.38 -21.99
C ASP A 36 16.17 0.68 -20.65
N CYS A 37 15.30 -0.32 -20.60
CA CYS A 37 15.14 -1.16 -19.42
C CYS A 37 16.49 -1.84 -19.18
N ILE A 38 17.14 -1.48 -18.08
CA ILE A 38 18.46 -1.95 -17.72
C ILE A 38 18.39 -3.47 -17.60
N THR A 39 19.06 -4.15 -18.54
CA THR A 39 19.25 -5.60 -18.58
C THR A 39 20.07 -6.03 -17.38
N ILE A 40 19.45 -6.68 -16.40
CA ILE A 40 20.18 -7.31 -15.29
C ILE A 40 20.43 -8.77 -15.68
N SER A 41 21.61 -9.05 -16.25
CA SER A 41 22.09 -10.42 -16.42
C SER A 41 22.59 -10.95 -15.06
N LEU A 42 21.82 -11.84 -14.43
CA LEU A 42 22.24 -12.54 -13.21
C LEU A 42 23.28 -13.62 -13.54
N THR A 43 24.57 -13.26 -13.58
CA THR A 43 25.67 -14.23 -13.51
C THR A 43 25.89 -14.64 -12.07
N ALA A 44 25.60 -15.90 -11.74
CA ALA A 44 25.86 -16.48 -10.42
C ALA A 44 27.36 -16.72 -10.20
N THR A 45 27.96 -16.00 -9.25
CA THR A 45 29.34 -16.19 -8.78
C THR A 45 29.32 -17.05 -7.51
N PRO A 46 30.14 -18.11 -7.39
CA PRO A 46 30.20 -18.94 -6.19
C PRO A 46 30.89 -18.20 -5.01
N PRO A 47 30.50 -18.45 -3.75
CA PRO A 47 31.00 -17.72 -2.59
C PRO A 47 32.41 -18.18 -2.20
N SER A 48 33.34 -17.23 -2.13
CA SER A 48 34.69 -17.41 -1.59
C SER A 48 34.69 -17.15 -0.08
N ALA A 49 35.46 -17.94 0.66
CA ALA A 49 35.50 -18.03 2.12
C ALA A 49 35.92 -16.74 2.85
N PRO A 50 35.48 -16.52 4.11
CA PRO A 50 35.84 -15.34 4.90
C PRO A 50 37.17 -15.51 5.64
N PRO A 51 38.02 -14.46 5.75
CA PRO A 51 39.10 -14.43 6.73
C PRO A 51 38.62 -13.87 8.09
N LEU A 52 39.18 -14.47 9.13
CA LEU A 52 39.08 -14.16 10.56
C LEU A 52 39.90 -12.90 10.96
N LEU A 53 39.69 -12.49 12.22
CA LEU A 53 40.43 -11.52 13.07
C LEU A 53 40.07 -10.03 12.89
N SER A 54 40.02 -9.17 13.92
CA SER A 54 40.52 -9.26 15.32
C SER A 54 39.86 -8.19 16.21
N GLU A 55 39.80 -8.48 17.52
CA GLU A 55 39.39 -7.58 18.62
C GLU A 55 40.44 -6.49 18.97
N HIS A 56 39.96 -5.33 19.43
CA HIS A 56 40.66 -4.32 20.27
C HIS A 56 39.56 -3.43 20.91
N VAL A 57 39.25 -3.54 22.22
CA VAL A 57 39.89 -2.96 23.44
C VAL A 57 39.64 -1.44 23.63
N THR A 58 38.79 -1.12 24.63
CA THR A 58 38.93 -0.15 25.76
C THR A 58 39.44 1.28 25.45
N ALA A 59 38.88 2.43 25.87
CA ALA A 59 38.32 2.85 27.16
C ALA A 59 37.78 4.32 27.04
N PRO A 60 37.21 4.92 28.12
CA PRO A 60 36.38 6.13 28.09
C PRO A 60 37.17 7.43 28.27
N ASN A 61 36.56 8.57 27.91
CA ASN A 61 37.01 9.87 28.42
C ASN A 61 35.82 10.77 28.76
N GLU A 62 35.54 10.88 30.06
CA GLU A 62 34.77 11.96 30.66
C GLU A 62 35.62 13.24 30.68
N GLN A 63 35.03 14.40 30.39
CA GLN A 63 35.46 15.61 31.06
C GLN A 63 34.30 16.63 31.28
N PRO A 64 34.15 17.16 32.51
CA PRO A 64 33.13 18.14 32.89
C PRO A 64 33.69 19.57 33.07
N VAL A 65 33.03 20.61 32.53
CA VAL A 65 33.30 22.04 32.84
C VAL A 65 32.00 22.84 32.58
N GLN A 66 31.15 23.09 33.58
CA GLN A 66 31.01 24.29 34.45
C GLN A 66 30.05 25.40 33.95
N PRO A 67 29.46 26.20 34.89
CA PRO A 67 28.16 26.86 34.74
C PRO A 67 28.25 28.36 34.41
N HIS A 68 27.22 28.90 33.77
CA HIS A 68 27.02 30.34 33.55
C HIS A 68 25.76 30.86 34.28
N PRO A 69 25.76 32.15 34.70
CA PRO A 69 24.80 32.70 35.65
C PRO A 69 23.47 33.13 35.04
N ALA A 70 22.49 33.20 35.93
CA ALA A 70 21.10 33.56 35.71
C ALA A 70 20.91 34.96 35.10
N THR A 71 20.11 35.03 34.04
CA THR A 71 19.43 36.26 33.62
C THR A 71 17.94 36.07 33.86
N SER A 72 17.44 36.72 34.90
CA SER A 72 16.03 36.81 35.25
C SER A 72 15.35 37.76 34.26
N ALA A 73 14.50 37.20 33.40
CA ALA A 73 13.62 37.96 32.51
C ALA A 73 12.16 37.73 32.93
N ALA A 74 11.43 38.84 32.97
CA ALA A 74 10.11 39.01 33.55
C ALA A 74 9.06 38.00 33.09
N GLN A 75 8.26 37.53 34.05
CA GLN A 75 7.07 36.71 33.85
C GLN A 75 5.99 37.54 33.15
N ILE A 76 5.76 37.26 31.86
CA ILE A 76 4.57 37.69 31.15
C ILE A 76 3.54 36.59 31.32
N SER A 77 2.52 36.86 32.15
CA SER A 77 1.35 36.00 32.32
C SER A 77 0.66 35.82 30.97
N THR A 78 0.96 34.69 30.34
CA THR A 78 0.37 34.28 29.07
C THR A 78 -0.94 33.59 29.39
N SER A 79 -2.04 34.18 28.93
CA SER A 79 -3.39 33.62 29.05
C SER A 79 -3.41 32.19 28.50
N ALA A 80 -3.92 31.26 29.31
CA ALA A 80 -4.02 29.85 28.98
C ALA A 80 -4.87 29.65 27.71
N ALA A 81 -4.21 29.50 26.57
CA ALA A 81 -4.81 29.01 25.36
C ALA A 81 -5.17 27.53 25.58
N THR A 82 -6.44 27.20 25.44
CA THR A 82 -6.92 25.81 25.46
C THR A 82 -6.08 25.00 24.47
N PRO A 83 -5.35 23.95 24.89
CA PRO A 83 -4.57 23.14 23.97
C PRO A 83 -5.57 22.46 23.02
N SER A 84 -5.59 22.93 21.78
CA SER A 84 -6.24 22.23 20.68
C SER A 84 -5.52 20.89 20.53
N SER A 85 -6.12 19.82 21.03
CA SER A 85 -5.55 18.48 20.88
C SER A 85 -5.41 18.19 19.39
N ALA A 86 -4.19 17.90 18.94
CA ALA A 86 -3.96 17.47 17.57
C ALA A 86 -4.79 16.20 17.29
N PRO A 87 -5.35 16.06 16.07
CA PRO A 87 -6.07 14.85 15.70
C PRO A 87 -5.16 13.63 15.82
N THR A 88 -5.69 12.56 16.44
CA THR A 88 -4.99 11.29 16.60
C THR A 88 -5.60 10.22 15.71
N CYS A 89 -4.77 9.32 15.23
CA CYS A 89 -5.14 8.10 14.52
C CYS A 89 -4.72 6.88 15.35
N THR A 90 -5.49 5.80 15.28
CA THR A 90 -5.20 4.54 15.96
C THR A 90 -5.28 3.41 14.95
N ILE A 91 -4.27 2.55 14.95
CA ILE A 91 -4.25 1.31 14.17
C ILE A 91 -3.98 0.12 15.11
N ILE A 92 -4.42 -1.07 14.73
CA ILE A 92 -4.14 -2.32 15.43
C ILE A 92 -3.33 -3.21 14.49
N LEU A 93 -2.11 -3.53 14.91
CA LEU A 93 -1.19 -4.40 14.17
C LEU A 93 -1.62 -5.88 14.27
N GLY A 94 -1.07 -6.73 13.41
CA GLY A 94 -1.37 -8.15 13.35
C GLY A 94 -1.01 -8.93 14.63
N ASP A 95 -0.09 -8.41 15.44
CA ASP A 95 0.25 -8.94 16.77
C ASP A 95 -0.72 -8.49 17.89
N GLY A 96 -1.71 -7.66 17.55
CA GLY A 96 -2.68 -7.08 18.49
C GLY A 96 -2.22 -5.77 19.14
N THR A 97 -1.03 -5.26 18.81
CA THR A 97 -0.52 -3.99 19.35
C THR A 97 -1.35 -2.82 18.82
N GLU A 98 -1.91 -2.03 19.75
CA GLU A 98 -2.64 -0.80 19.43
C GLU A 98 -1.67 0.39 19.39
N LEU A 99 -1.54 1.00 18.21
CA LEU A 99 -0.67 2.15 17.98
C LEU A 99 -1.51 3.41 17.76
N THR A 100 -1.48 4.32 18.74
CA THR A 100 -2.09 5.65 18.62
C THR A 100 -1.02 6.70 18.32
N PHE A 101 -1.21 7.49 17.28
CA PHE A 101 -0.24 8.47 16.79
C PHE A 101 -0.90 9.73 16.20
N THR A 102 -0.12 10.79 16.07
CA THR A 102 -0.47 12.05 15.42
C THR A 102 0.29 12.18 14.10
N GLU A 103 -0.07 13.15 13.26
CA GLU A 103 0.68 13.43 12.02
C GLU A 103 2.18 13.70 12.27
N ALA A 104 2.52 14.34 13.39
CA ALA A 104 3.91 14.64 13.75
C ALA A 104 4.73 13.37 14.11
N ASP A 105 4.07 12.26 14.44
CA ASP A 105 4.73 10.98 14.72
C ASP A 105 5.06 10.20 13.42
N VAL A 106 4.53 10.64 12.26
CA VAL A 106 4.73 9.97 10.97
C VAL A 106 5.97 10.56 10.29
N GLY A 107 7.04 9.78 10.23
CA GLY A 107 8.23 10.13 9.46
C GLY A 107 7.95 10.27 7.97
N SER A 108 8.83 10.96 7.24
CA SER A 108 8.76 10.95 5.77
C SER A 108 8.98 9.51 5.27
N PRO A 109 8.11 8.98 4.40
CA PRO A 109 8.29 7.64 3.88
C PRO A 109 9.55 7.59 3.01
N PRO A 110 10.41 6.57 3.17
CA PRO A 110 11.55 6.38 2.28
C PRO A 110 11.11 6.20 0.85
N LEU A 111 11.91 6.77 -0.05
CA LEU A 111 11.77 6.58 -1.47
C LEU A 111 12.27 5.17 -1.83
N THR A 112 11.40 4.19 -1.73
CA THR A 112 11.67 2.80 -2.11
C THR A 112 10.87 2.44 -3.34
N SER A 113 11.56 1.87 -4.33
CA SER A 113 10.94 1.26 -5.51
C SER A 113 10.96 -0.25 -5.34
N PHE A 114 9.81 -0.89 -5.53
CA PHE A 114 9.67 -2.35 -5.51
C PHE A 114 9.54 -2.95 -6.92
N ALA A 115 9.82 -2.15 -7.97
CA ALA A 115 9.63 -2.58 -9.35
C ALA A 115 10.39 -3.87 -9.69
N ASP A 116 11.56 -4.04 -9.07
CA ASP A 116 12.47 -5.17 -9.31
C ASP A 116 12.58 -6.13 -8.12
N ASP A 117 11.88 -5.88 -6.99
CA ASP A 117 11.91 -6.72 -5.78
C ASP A 117 10.50 -6.96 -5.22
N VAL A 118 9.70 -7.71 -5.97
CA VAL A 118 8.36 -8.15 -5.54
C VAL A 118 8.43 -9.01 -4.27
N ALA A 119 9.52 -9.77 -4.08
CA ALA A 119 9.73 -10.56 -2.87
C ALA A 119 9.93 -9.67 -1.64
N GLY A 120 10.70 -8.58 -1.77
CA GLY A 120 10.84 -7.54 -0.74
C GLY A 120 9.52 -6.87 -0.42
N LEU A 121 8.75 -6.51 -1.44
CA LEU A 121 7.40 -5.97 -1.23
C LEU A 121 6.51 -6.92 -0.43
N ASN A 122 6.49 -8.21 -0.79
CA ASN A 122 5.71 -9.22 -0.07
C ASN A 122 6.10 -9.33 1.41
N ARG A 123 7.40 -9.22 1.72
CA ARG A 123 7.89 -9.21 3.11
C ARG A 123 7.44 -7.99 3.92
N MET A 124 6.99 -6.94 3.24
CA MET A 124 6.59 -5.66 3.84
C MET A 124 5.08 -5.38 3.74
N TRP A 125 4.32 -6.31 3.13
CA TRP A 125 2.94 -6.05 2.78
C TRP A 125 2.01 -6.12 3.99
N ASP A 126 2.04 -7.23 4.72
CA ASP A 126 1.06 -7.58 5.74
C ASP A 126 1.74 -8.36 6.87
N ASP A 127 1.65 -7.82 8.09
CA ASP A 127 2.23 -8.37 9.32
C ASP A 127 1.49 -9.57 9.90
N THR A 128 0.28 -9.86 9.39
CA THR A 128 -0.46 -11.08 9.75
C THR A 128 0.01 -12.30 8.96
N THR A 129 0.81 -12.10 7.92
CA THR A 129 1.27 -13.18 7.05
C THR A 129 2.59 -13.80 7.54
N PRO A 130 2.82 -15.10 7.31
CA PRO A 130 4.09 -15.74 7.68
C PRO A 130 5.29 -15.21 6.89
N ASN A 131 5.06 -14.44 5.82
CA ASN A 131 6.10 -13.83 5.01
C ASN A 131 6.59 -12.49 5.58
N TRP A 132 5.94 -11.97 6.63
CA TRP A 132 6.33 -10.72 7.26
C TRP A 132 7.79 -10.72 7.68
N GLY A 133 8.57 -9.79 7.11
CA GLY A 133 10.01 -9.69 7.34
C GLY A 133 10.40 -8.80 8.52
N GLY A 134 9.48 -7.99 9.04
CA GLY A 134 9.75 -7.04 10.13
C GLY A 134 10.72 -5.90 9.80
N THR A 135 11.26 -5.86 8.58
CA THR A 135 12.13 -4.79 8.08
C THR A 135 11.32 -3.80 7.27
N LEU A 136 11.40 -2.50 7.59
CA LEU A 136 10.50 -1.52 6.98
C LEU A 136 11.09 -0.20 6.54
N VAL A 137 10.28 0.41 5.69
CA VAL A 137 10.41 1.75 5.14
C VAL A 137 9.81 2.78 6.11
N LEU A 138 8.65 2.52 6.71
CA LEU A 138 8.01 3.44 7.64
C LEU A 138 7.93 2.86 9.06
N GLU A 139 8.43 3.61 10.03
CA GLU A 139 8.29 3.33 11.46
C GLU A 139 7.51 4.45 12.14
N ILE A 140 6.56 4.09 13.00
CA ILE A 140 5.86 5.04 13.87
C ILE A 140 6.10 4.59 15.30
N LYS A 141 6.73 5.45 16.10
CA LYS A 141 7.11 5.17 17.50
C LYS A 141 7.89 3.85 17.66
N GLY A 142 8.83 3.60 16.75
CA GLY A 142 9.67 2.39 16.73
C GLY A 142 8.95 1.11 16.30
N HIS A 143 7.70 1.21 15.82
CA HIS A 143 6.96 0.07 15.30
C HIS A 143 6.93 0.11 13.76
N PRO A 144 7.34 -0.98 13.10
CA PRO A 144 7.20 -1.09 11.66
C PRO A 144 5.71 -1.09 11.25
N ILE A 145 5.31 -0.22 10.31
CA ILE A 145 3.96 -0.13 9.73
C ILE A 145 3.83 -0.82 8.36
N PRO A 146 3.18 -2.00 8.27
CA PRO A 146 2.99 -2.72 7.00
C PRO A 146 2.24 -1.90 5.95
N ILE A 147 2.51 -2.17 4.68
CA ILE A 147 1.94 -1.43 3.54
C ILE A 147 0.41 -1.59 3.46
N VAL A 148 -0.16 -2.70 3.94
CA VAL A 148 -1.61 -2.93 3.95
C VAL A 148 -2.39 -1.87 4.75
N TYR A 149 -1.76 -1.20 5.72
CA TYR A 149 -2.38 -0.13 6.50
C TYR A 149 -2.35 1.24 5.82
N TRP A 150 -1.71 1.36 4.66
CA TRP A 150 -1.55 2.63 3.97
C TRP A 150 -2.82 2.92 3.16
N LYS A 151 -3.55 3.98 3.52
CA LYS A 151 -4.88 4.32 2.94
C LYS A 151 -4.84 4.86 1.50
N ASP A 152 -3.68 4.90 0.85
CA ASP A 152 -3.55 5.50 -0.47
C ASP A 152 -3.97 4.51 -1.56
N SER A 153 -4.90 4.92 -2.44
CA SER A 153 -5.40 4.13 -3.57
C SER A 153 -4.29 3.76 -4.56
N LYS A 154 -3.16 4.48 -4.53
CA LYS A 154 -1.97 4.18 -5.33
C LYS A 154 -1.40 2.77 -5.07
N TRP A 155 -1.63 2.20 -3.89
CA TRP A 155 -1.16 0.86 -3.53
C TRP A 155 -2.03 -0.27 -4.11
N PHE A 156 -3.17 0.06 -4.72
CA PHE A 156 -4.07 -0.96 -5.28
C PHE A 156 -3.37 -1.88 -6.29
N ASN A 157 -2.57 -1.33 -7.21
CA ASN A 157 -1.87 -2.15 -8.19
C ASN A 157 -0.83 -3.07 -7.54
N TRP A 158 -0.13 -2.59 -6.51
CA TRP A 158 0.79 -3.40 -5.72
C TRP A 158 0.05 -4.51 -4.97
N LYS A 159 -1.13 -4.21 -4.38
CA LYS A 159 -2.00 -5.21 -3.73
C LYS A 159 -2.32 -6.35 -4.68
N VAL A 160 -2.70 -6.04 -5.92
CA VAL A 160 -3.05 -7.05 -6.92
C VAL A 160 -1.83 -7.91 -7.29
N VAL A 161 -0.64 -7.31 -7.42
CA VAL A 161 0.61 -8.05 -7.71
C VAL A 161 1.00 -8.95 -6.54
N VAL A 162 1.04 -8.44 -5.31
CA VAL A 162 1.38 -9.23 -4.11
C VAL A 162 0.37 -10.36 -3.92
N HIS A 163 -0.92 -10.07 -4.08
CA HIS A 163 -1.96 -11.10 -3.98
C HIS A 163 -1.75 -12.22 -5.01
N ARG A 164 -1.43 -11.90 -6.27
CA ARG A 164 -1.07 -12.93 -7.26
C ARG A 164 0.21 -13.68 -6.88
N TYR A 165 1.22 -12.96 -6.43
CA TYR A 165 2.49 -13.55 -6.00
C TYR A 165 2.30 -14.58 -4.89
N CYS A 166 1.44 -14.29 -3.92
CA CYS A 166 1.11 -15.19 -2.80
C CYS A 166 0.28 -16.43 -3.20
N GLN A 167 -0.32 -16.47 -4.39
CA GLN A 167 -1.12 -17.62 -4.84
C GLN A 167 -0.26 -18.81 -5.30
N GLY A 168 1.05 -18.62 -5.46
CA GLY A 168 1.95 -19.65 -5.96
C GLY A 168 3.35 -19.56 -5.37
N THR A 169 4.28 -20.25 -6.02
CA THR A 169 5.71 -20.13 -5.72
C THR A 169 6.34 -18.98 -6.50
N HIS A 170 7.47 -18.47 -6.00
CA HIS A 170 8.28 -17.46 -6.71
C HIS A 170 8.57 -17.87 -8.16
N THR A 171 8.92 -19.14 -8.39
CA THR A 171 9.18 -19.68 -9.73
C THR A 171 7.92 -19.66 -10.60
N GLN A 172 6.77 -20.13 -10.10
CA GLN A 172 5.51 -20.10 -10.87
C GLN A 172 5.09 -18.69 -11.25
N PHE A 173 5.26 -17.72 -10.34
CA PHE A 173 4.97 -16.33 -10.64
C PHE A 173 5.83 -15.82 -11.79
N TRP A 174 7.15 -16.01 -11.70
CA TRP A 174 8.04 -15.53 -12.76
C TRP A 174 7.92 -16.33 -14.05
N ASP A 175 7.59 -17.62 -14.02
CA ASP A 175 7.27 -18.39 -15.23
C ASP A 175 6.05 -17.80 -15.96
N GLU A 176 5.03 -17.34 -15.22
CA GLU A 176 3.85 -16.68 -15.76
C GLU A 176 4.15 -15.26 -16.27
N PHE A 177 4.99 -14.52 -15.56
CA PHE A 177 5.32 -13.12 -15.84
C PHE A 177 6.72 -12.92 -16.43
N SER A 178 7.19 -13.86 -17.23
CA SER A 178 8.39 -13.71 -18.05
C SER A 178 8.10 -13.93 -19.53
N HIS A 179 8.88 -13.28 -20.39
CA HIS A 179 8.84 -13.48 -21.83
C HIS A 179 10.26 -13.69 -22.35
N ASN A 180 10.50 -14.80 -23.07
CA ASN A 180 11.81 -15.19 -23.57
C ASN A 180 12.91 -15.30 -22.48
N GLY A 181 12.51 -15.70 -21.26
CA GLY A 181 13.42 -15.81 -20.12
C GLY A 181 13.69 -14.50 -19.39
N GLU A 182 13.12 -13.38 -19.84
CA GLU A 182 13.22 -12.09 -19.16
C GLU A 182 11.93 -11.78 -18.39
N GLN A 183 12.08 -11.31 -17.15
CA GLN A 183 10.96 -10.90 -16.31
C GLN A 183 10.28 -9.64 -16.88
N LEU A 184 8.95 -9.61 -16.87
CA LEU A 184 8.18 -8.44 -17.28
C LEU A 184 8.35 -7.30 -16.26
N CYS A 185 8.44 -6.06 -16.74
CA CYS A 185 8.42 -4.91 -15.86
C CYS A 185 7.04 -4.75 -15.17
N PHE A 186 7.02 -4.08 -14.01
CA PHE A 186 5.82 -3.92 -13.19
C PHE A 186 4.56 -3.50 -13.97
N THR A 187 4.65 -2.50 -14.84
CA THR A 187 3.51 -2.02 -15.65
C THR A 187 2.94 -3.13 -16.54
N LYS A 188 3.80 -3.98 -17.11
CA LYS A 188 3.39 -5.12 -17.93
C LYS A 188 2.74 -6.22 -17.09
N ILE A 189 3.26 -6.48 -15.89
CA ILE A 189 2.62 -7.40 -14.92
C ILE A 189 1.21 -6.92 -14.58
N VAL A 190 1.05 -5.64 -14.19
CA VAL A 190 -0.27 -5.06 -13.84
C VAL A 190 -1.23 -5.10 -15.03
N GLN A 191 -0.75 -4.78 -16.23
CA GLN A 191 -1.55 -4.88 -17.46
C GLN A 191 -2.04 -6.32 -17.67
N ARG A 192 -1.14 -7.31 -17.57
CA ARG A 192 -1.47 -8.72 -17.72
C ARG A 192 -2.47 -9.21 -16.68
N LEU A 193 -2.32 -8.81 -15.41
CA LEU A 193 -3.27 -9.11 -14.33
C LEU A 193 -4.63 -8.46 -14.56
N SER A 194 -4.68 -7.27 -15.18
CA SER A 194 -5.93 -6.63 -15.56
C SER A 194 -6.65 -7.40 -16.67
N GLU A 195 -5.92 -7.91 -17.67
CA GLU A 195 -6.46 -8.76 -18.74
C GLU A 195 -7.01 -10.07 -18.16
N LEU A 196 -6.24 -10.77 -17.32
CA LEU A 196 -6.69 -12.01 -16.67
C LEU A 196 -7.98 -11.81 -15.86
N ARG A 197 -8.07 -10.75 -15.06
CA ARG A 197 -9.30 -10.44 -14.31
C ARG A 197 -10.49 -10.16 -15.21
N LYS A 198 -10.30 -9.51 -16.36
CA LYS A 198 -11.37 -9.28 -17.33
C LYS A 198 -11.89 -10.59 -17.90
N ASP A 199 -10.99 -11.51 -18.25
CA ASP A 199 -11.34 -12.82 -18.77
C ASP A 199 -12.07 -13.66 -17.71
N GLU A 200 -11.60 -13.65 -16.46
CA GLU A 200 -12.24 -14.33 -15.32
C GLU A 200 -13.64 -13.76 -15.01
N ASP A 201 -13.78 -12.43 -14.96
CA ASP A 201 -15.07 -11.78 -14.73
C ASP A 201 -16.03 -12.03 -15.90
N GLN A 202 -15.54 -12.09 -17.14
CA GLN A 202 -16.33 -12.46 -18.31
C GLN A 202 -16.85 -13.90 -18.20
N ALA A 203 -15.96 -14.87 -17.93
CA ALA A 203 -16.35 -16.26 -17.73
C ALA A 203 -17.35 -16.41 -16.57
N THR A 204 -17.11 -15.71 -15.46
CA THR A 204 -18.02 -15.71 -14.31
C THR A 204 -19.38 -15.12 -14.67
N ALA A 205 -19.42 -14.04 -15.45
CA ALA A 205 -20.67 -13.43 -15.89
C ALA A 205 -21.45 -14.32 -16.85
N GLU A 206 -20.76 -15.06 -17.73
CA GLU A 206 -21.38 -16.06 -18.60
C GLU A 206 -21.99 -17.21 -17.80
N CYS A 207 -21.26 -17.77 -16.83
CA CYS A 207 -21.77 -18.76 -15.90
C CYS A 207 -23.03 -18.25 -15.17
N ALA A 208 -22.99 -17.02 -14.66
CA ALA A 208 -24.13 -16.40 -13.99
C ALA A 208 -25.36 -16.25 -14.91
N ARG A 209 -25.15 -15.82 -16.16
CA ARG A 209 -26.22 -15.70 -17.16
C ARG A 209 -26.82 -17.05 -17.51
N ALA A 210 -25.99 -18.08 -17.68
CA ALA A 210 -26.44 -19.44 -17.98
C ALA A 210 -27.23 -20.06 -16.81
N GLU A 211 -26.74 -19.90 -15.58
CA GLU A 211 -27.36 -20.50 -14.40
C GLU A 211 -28.68 -19.84 -14.02
N TYR A 212 -28.72 -18.50 -13.97
CA TYR A 212 -29.91 -17.79 -13.52
C TYR A 212 -30.93 -17.56 -14.64
N ALA A 213 -30.51 -17.62 -15.91
CA ALA A 213 -31.35 -17.55 -17.11
C ALA A 213 -32.56 -16.60 -16.96
N ALA A 214 -33.78 -17.15 -16.83
CA ALA A 214 -35.02 -16.39 -16.70
C ALA A 214 -35.08 -15.46 -15.47
N ASN A 215 -34.37 -15.80 -14.41
CA ASN A 215 -34.29 -15.02 -13.18
C ASN A 215 -33.12 -14.02 -13.17
N PHE A 216 -32.29 -13.98 -14.22
CA PHE A 216 -31.12 -13.09 -14.27
C PHE A 216 -31.45 -11.62 -13.96
N PRO A 217 -32.51 -11.00 -14.54
CA PRO A 217 -32.87 -9.62 -14.21
C PRO A 217 -33.25 -9.40 -12.73
N SER A 218 -33.77 -10.44 -12.05
CA SER A 218 -34.17 -10.34 -10.65
C SER A 218 -32.97 -10.29 -9.71
N PHE A 219 -31.93 -11.07 -9.99
CA PHE A 219 -30.74 -11.17 -9.14
C PHE A 219 -29.65 -10.17 -9.53
N PHE A 220 -29.56 -9.81 -10.81
CA PHE A 220 -28.49 -8.98 -11.38
C PHE A 220 -29.04 -7.64 -11.87
N SER A 221 -29.77 -6.93 -11.02
CA SER A 221 -30.22 -5.57 -11.28
C SER A 221 -29.84 -4.61 -10.15
N TYR A 222 -29.92 -3.31 -10.43
CA TYR A 222 -29.77 -2.24 -9.46
C TYR A 222 -30.82 -1.15 -9.73
N LYS A 223 -31.17 -0.38 -8.70
CA LYS A 223 -32.12 0.73 -8.85
C LYS A 223 -31.37 2.05 -9.03
N LYS A 224 -31.75 2.81 -10.05
CA LYS A 224 -31.29 4.20 -10.25
C LYS A 224 -32.51 5.06 -10.53
N ASN A 225 -32.72 6.09 -9.70
CA ASN A 225 -33.88 6.99 -9.79
C ASN A 225 -35.24 6.25 -9.81
N GLY A 226 -35.38 5.20 -8.99
CA GLY A 226 -36.59 4.37 -8.91
C GLY A 226 -36.79 3.40 -10.08
N VAL A 227 -35.95 3.44 -11.11
CA VAL A 227 -35.98 2.52 -12.26
C VAL A 227 -34.99 1.39 -12.05
N SER A 228 -35.42 0.15 -12.36
CA SER A 228 -34.55 -1.03 -12.31
C SER A 228 -33.72 -1.16 -13.59
N HIS A 229 -32.40 -1.31 -13.44
CA HIS A 229 -31.45 -1.53 -14.53
C HIS A 229 -30.77 -2.88 -14.35
N ILE A 230 -30.71 -3.68 -15.42
CA ILE A 230 -29.97 -4.94 -15.41
C ILE A 230 -28.47 -4.63 -15.51
N LYS A 231 -27.66 -5.29 -14.69
CA LYS A 231 -26.20 -5.19 -14.75
C LYS A 231 -25.70 -5.79 -16.07
N THR A 232 -24.89 -5.02 -16.80
CA THR A 232 -24.31 -5.45 -18.08
C THR A 232 -22.82 -5.73 -17.99
N LYS A 233 -22.11 -5.02 -17.11
CA LYS A 233 -20.66 -5.15 -16.93
C LYS A 233 -20.30 -6.52 -16.31
N PRO A 234 -19.39 -7.29 -16.91
CA PRO A 234 -18.97 -8.58 -16.38
C PRO A 234 -18.47 -8.54 -14.93
N SER A 235 -17.67 -7.52 -14.57
CA SER A 235 -17.18 -7.33 -13.20
C SER A 235 -18.30 -7.19 -12.17
N ASP A 236 -19.35 -6.43 -12.48
CA ASP A 236 -20.47 -6.19 -11.57
C ASP A 236 -21.35 -7.43 -11.43
N ILE A 237 -21.49 -8.20 -12.52
CA ILE A 237 -22.18 -9.49 -12.53
C ILE A 237 -21.37 -10.51 -11.72
N GLY A 238 -20.06 -10.60 -11.95
CA GLY A 238 -19.16 -11.51 -11.25
C GLY A 238 -19.16 -11.27 -9.74
N LYS A 239 -19.09 -10.00 -9.30
CA LYS A 239 -19.23 -9.61 -7.89
C LYS A 239 -20.54 -10.12 -7.27
N THR A 240 -21.68 -9.85 -7.91
CA THR A 240 -22.99 -10.31 -7.42
C THR A 240 -23.10 -11.83 -7.43
N TYR A 241 -22.56 -12.52 -8.44
CA TYR A 241 -22.59 -13.97 -8.52
C TYR A 241 -21.78 -14.63 -7.41
N ARG A 242 -20.55 -14.15 -7.15
CA ARG A 242 -19.71 -14.63 -6.03
C ARG A 242 -20.40 -14.41 -4.67
N LEU A 243 -21.10 -13.30 -4.49
CA LEU A 243 -21.90 -13.03 -3.28
C LEU A 243 -23.05 -14.04 -3.13
N LEU A 244 -23.83 -14.29 -4.19
CA LEU A 244 -24.94 -15.25 -4.17
C LEU A 244 -24.49 -16.69 -3.91
N LYS A 245 -23.29 -17.05 -4.34
CA LYS A 245 -22.69 -18.36 -4.09
C LYS A 245 -22.05 -18.51 -2.71
N GLY A 246 -21.95 -17.44 -1.93
CA GLY A 246 -21.18 -17.45 -0.68
C GLY A 246 -19.68 -17.65 -0.88
N ILE A 247 -19.16 -17.42 -2.10
CA ILE A 247 -17.73 -17.53 -2.44
C ILE A 247 -16.99 -16.21 -2.18
N SER A 248 -17.73 -15.12 -1.94
CA SER A 248 -17.17 -13.84 -1.50
C SER A 248 -16.52 -14.00 -0.13
N GLY A 249 -15.29 -14.51 -0.09
CA GLY A 249 -14.42 -14.40 1.06
C GLY A 249 -14.23 -12.92 1.34
N VAL A 250 -14.76 -12.47 2.49
CA VAL A 250 -14.47 -11.25 3.28
C VAL A 250 -13.45 -10.26 2.68
N GLU A 251 -13.68 -9.78 1.46
CA GLU A 251 -12.97 -8.67 0.81
C GLU A 251 -14.03 -7.78 0.15
N ALA A 252 -15.15 -7.60 0.86
CA ALA A 252 -16.19 -6.65 0.53
C ALA A 252 -15.96 -5.35 1.30
N ASP A 253 -14.71 -4.87 1.34
CA ASP A 253 -14.45 -3.51 1.78
C ASP A 253 -14.75 -2.60 0.59
N GLY A 254 -15.92 -1.97 0.70
CA GLY A 254 -16.53 -1.15 -0.34
C GLY A 254 -15.72 0.11 -0.64
N GLU A 255 -15.54 0.34 -1.93
CA GLU A 255 -15.47 1.68 -2.49
C GLU A 255 -16.79 1.91 -3.24
N ASP A 256 -17.61 2.80 -2.68
CA ASP A 256 -18.76 3.46 -3.31
C ASP A 256 -18.54 4.98 -3.17
#